data_AF-A0AAD6VC13-F1
#
_entry.id   AF-A0AAD6VC13-F1
#
_cell.length_a   1.000
_cell.length_b   1.000
_cell.length_c   1.000
_cell.angle_alpha   90.00
_cell.angle_beta   90.00
_cell.angle_gamma   90.00
#
_symmetry.space_group_name_H-M   'P 1'
#
loop_
_entity.id
_entity.type
_entity.pdbx_description
1 polymer ?
#
loop_
_entity_poly.entity_id
_entity_poly.type
_entity_poly.pdbx_seq_one_letter_code
_entity_poly.pdbx_strand_id
1 'polypeptide(L)'
;FHPRLPCVLSYVTAVGATQGFNPEIATNLTGGGFSDLFPRPWYQTQAVDSFLKTISPDFAGTFNKSGRGYPEIAIQGWGLPYVNGGITHPATGGTSFSSPIFASIIALINDRLIGAGKPVLGFLNVIRE
;
A
#
# COMPACT_ATOMS: atom_id res chain seq x y z
N PHE A 1 -1.68 -17.01 -6.65
CA PHE A 1 -1.36 -15.57 -6.83
C PHE A 1 0.16 -15.39 -6.99
N HIS A 2 0.63 -14.25 -7.53
CA HIS A 2 2.07 -13.96 -7.70
C HIS A 2 2.47 -12.70 -6.92
N PRO A 3 2.78 -12.84 -5.61
CA PRO A 3 3.15 -11.71 -4.77
C PRO A 3 4.52 -11.14 -5.19
N ARG A 4 4.67 -9.80 -5.20
CA ARG A 4 5.85 -9.14 -5.81
C ARG A 4 6.83 -8.59 -4.78
N LEU A 5 8.13 -8.63 -5.10
CA LEU A 5 9.13 -7.79 -4.43
C LEU A 5 9.10 -6.37 -5.02
N PRO A 6 9.44 -5.32 -4.23
CA PRO A 6 9.80 -5.34 -2.81
C PRO A 6 8.58 -5.29 -1.86
N CYS A 7 7.34 -5.24 -2.37
CA CYS A 7 6.17 -5.01 -1.52
C CYS A 7 5.85 -6.14 -0.53
N VAL A 8 6.38 -7.35 -0.74
CA VAL A 8 6.27 -8.44 0.24
C VAL A 8 7.25 -8.34 1.41
N LEU A 9 8.22 -7.41 1.38
CA LEU A 9 9.18 -7.23 2.46
C LEU A 9 8.46 -6.66 3.69
N SER A 10 8.69 -7.27 4.86
CA SER A 10 8.05 -6.87 6.12
C SER A 10 8.58 -5.56 6.71
N TYR A 11 9.50 -4.88 6.04
CA TYR A 11 10.08 -3.60 6.46
C TYR A 11 9.80 -2.47 5.47
N VAL A 12 8.95 -2.73 4.46
CA VAL A 12 8.48 -1.72 3.50
C VAL A 12 7.01 -1.46 3.74
N THR A 13 6.60 -0.19 3.75
CA THR A 13 5.19 0.20 3.66
C THR A 13 4.76 0.12 2.21
N ALA A 14 4.03 -0.94 1.84
CA ALA A 14 3.54 -1.14 0.49
C ALA A 14 2.27 -0.30 0.26
N VAL A 15 2.25 0.43 -0.85
CA VAL A 15 1.17 1.36 -1.20
C VAL A 15 0.39 0.83 -2.41
N GLY A 16 -0.89 0.55 -2.21
CA GLY A 16 -1.87 0.23 -3.24
C GLY A 16 -2.40 1.48 -3.95
N ALA A 17 -3.21 1.29 -4.99
CA ALA A 17 -3.79 2.37 -5.77
C ALA A 17 -5.32 2.27 -5.83
N THR A 18 -6.00 3.34 -5.42
CA THR A 18 -7.44 3.53 -5.57
C THR A 18 -7.77 4.47 -6.74
N GLN A 19 -9.05 4.51 -7.10
CA GLN A 19 -9.67 5.42 -8.07
C GLN A 19 -11.03 5.91 -7.58
N GLY A 20 -11.47 7.06 -8.11
CA GLY A 20 -12.71 7.70 -7.68
C GLY A 20 -12.53 8.49 -6.38
N PHE A 21 -13.61 9.12 -5.92
CA PHE A 21 -13.61 9.91 -4.69
C PHE A 21 -14.79 9.54 -3.79
N ASN A 22 -15.98 9.39 -4.37
CA ASN A 22 -17.21 8.99 -3.69
C ASN A 22 -18.08 8.15 -4.64
N PRO A 23 -17.87 6.82 -4.75
CA PRO A 23 -16.98 6.01 -3.91
C PRO A 23 -15.51 6.05 -4.37
N GLU A 24 -14.60 5.89 -3.41
CA GLU A 24 -13.22 5.47 -3.66
C GLU A 24 -13.19 3.94 -3.74
N ILE A 25 -12.62 3.39 -4.82
CA ILE A 25 -12.59 1.96 -5.12
C ILE A 25 -11.20 1.52 -5.58
N ALA A 26 -10.93 0.22 -5.53
CA ALA A 26 -9.67 -0.34 -6.02
C ALA A 26 -9.49 -0.11 -7.53
N THR A 27 -8.25 0.18 -7.96
CA THR A 27 -7.87 0.12 -9.38
C THR A 27 -7.61 -1.32 -9.80
N ASN A 28 -7.80 -1.65 -11.08
CA ASN A 28 -7.38 -2.95 -11.62
C ASN A 28 -5.85 -3.13 -11.69
N LEU A 29 -5.09 -2.03 -11.55
CA LEU A 29 -3.62 -2.03 -11.52
C LEU A 29 -3.04 -2.16 -10.10
N THR A 30 -3.88 -2.17 -9.06
CA THR A 30 -3.37 -2.29 -7.69
C THR A 30 -2.85 -3.70 -7.44
N GLY A 31 -1.64 -3.78 -6.88
CA GLY A 31 -1.13 -5.03 -6.35
C GLY A 31 -1.76 -5.34 -4.98
N GLY A 32 -1.79 -6.61 -4.64
CA GLY A 32 -2.14 -7.10 -3.31
C GLY A 32 -1.99 -8.61 -3.21
N GLY A 33 -1.95 -9.13 -1.98
CA GLY A 33 -1.91 -10.56 -1.73
C GLY A 33 -1.07 -10.93 -0.51
N PHE A 34 -0.61 -12.17 -0.47
CA PHE A 34 0.19 -12.72 0.61
C PHE A 34 1.51 -13.28 0.08
N SER A 35 2.60 -13.01 0.79
CA SER A 35 3.93 -13.51 0.43
C SER A 35 4.04 -15.04 0.59
N ASP A 36 4.70 -15.68 -0.37
CA ASP A 36 5.15 -17.08 -0.24
C ASP A 36 6.54 -17.20 0.40
N LEU A 37 7.23 -16.07 0.60
CA LEU A 37 8.62 -16.01 1.08
C LEU A 37 8.75 -15.51 2.51
N PHE A 38 7.97 -14.48 2.86
CA PHE A 38 8.07 -13.82 4.16
C PHE A 38 6.88 -14.20 5.04
N PRO A 39 7.13 -14.69 6.27
CA PRO A 39 6.05 -15.01 7.19
C PRO A 39 5.33 -13.73 7.61
N ARG A 40 4.07 -13.89 8.05
CA ARG A 40 3.26 -12.79 8.55
C ARG A 40 3.97 -12.08 9.73
N PRO A 41 4.32 -10.78 9.63
CA PRO A 41 4.79 -10.02 10.77
C PRO A 41 3.72 -9.83 11.85
N TRP A 42 4.15 -9.71 13.10
CA TRP A 42 3.25 -9.61 14.26
C TRP A 42 2.30 -8.40 14.20
N TYR A 43 2.74 -7.29 13.58
CA TYR A 43 1.99 -6.04 13.56
C TYR A 43 0.72 -6.11 12.69
N GLN A 44 0.61 -7.10 11.79
CA GLN A 44 -0.57 -7.27 10.93
C GLN A 44 -1.42 -8.50 11.29
N THR A 45 -1.09 -9.24 12.35
CA THR A 45 -1.81 -10.47 12.73
C THR A 45 -3.31 -10.23 12.86
N GLN A 46 -3.71 -9.20 13.62
CA GLN A 46 -5.11 -8.86 13.85
C GLN A 46 -5.86 -8.47 12.57
N ALA A 47 -5.25 -7.65 11.72
CA ALA A 47 -5.84 -7.20 10.46
C ALA A 47 -6.01 -8.38 9.49
N VAL A 48 -4.98 -9.22 9.35
CA VAL A 48 -5.03 -10.40 8.49
C VAL A 48 -6.04 -11.41 9.00
N ASP A 49 -6.08 -11.71 10.30
CA ASP A 49 -7.04 -12.68 10.85
C ASP A 49 -8.49 -12.23 10.66
N SER A 50 -8.74 -10.92 10.72
CA SER A 50 -10.05 -10.34 10.40
C SER A 50 -10.37 -10.51 8.92
N PHE A 51 -9.44 -10.18 8.02
CA PHE A 51 -9.62 -10.31 6.57
C PHE A 51 -9.82 -11.78 6.14
N LEU A 52 -9.07 -12.73 6.70
CA LEU A 52 -9.18 -14.15 6.33
C LEU A 52 -10.57 -14.73 6.61
N LYS A 53 -11.35 -14.13 7.52
CA LYS A 53 -12.74 -14.51 7.81
C LYS A 53 -13.73 -14.01 6.76
N THR A 54 -13.37 -13.02 5.94
CA THR A 54 -14.24 -12.43 4.92
C THR A 54 -14.03 -13.04 3.53
N ILE A 55 -13.03 -13.89 3.36
CA ILE A 55 -12.68 -14.46 2.05
C ILE A 55 -13.62 -15.60 1.69
N SER A 56 -14.15 -15.57 0.46
CA SER A 56 -14.95 -16.67 -0.09
C SER A 56 -14.17 -17.99 -0.06
N PRO A 57 -14.81 -19.13 0.28
CA PRO A 57 -14.22 -20.46 0.13
C PRO A 57 -13.63 -20.74 -1.26
N ASP A 58 -14.11 -20.07 -2.31
CA ASP A 58 -13.61 -20.22 -3.69
C ASP A 58 -12.12 -19.87 -3.83
N PHE A 59 -11.58 -19.06 -2.92
CA PHE A 59 -10.16 -18.70 -2.89
C PHE A 59 -9.31 -19.61 -2.01
N ALA A 60 -9.88 -20.68 -1.43
CA ALA A 60 -9.12 -21.63 -0.63
C ALA A 60 -7.96 -22.25 -1.43
N GLY A 61 -6.76 -22.28 -0.83
CA GLY A 61 -5.56 -22.84 -1.46
C GLY A 61 -4.92 -21.98 -2.56
N THR A 62 -5.50 -20.83 -2.91
CA THR A 62 -4.98 -19.98 -4.01
C THR A 62 -3.85 -19.04 -3.58
N PHE A 63 -3.67 -18.81 -2.27
CA PHE A 63 -2.64 -17.96 -1.66
C PHE A 63 -2.14 -18.51 -0.31
N ASN A 64 -0.93 -18.11 0.09
CA ASN A 64 -0.36 -18.45 1.39
C ASN A 64 -0.95 -17.61 2.53
N LYS A 65 -1.94 -18.15 3.26
CA LYS A 65 -2.57 -17.50 4.40
C LYS A 65 -1.59 -17.11 5.52
N SER A 66 -0.47 -17.82 5.66
CA SER A 66 0.54 -17.57 6.70
C SER A 66 1.57 -16.50 6.32
N GLY A 67 1.51 -16.00 5.09
CA GLY A 67 2.44 -15.04 4.54
C GLY A 67 2.20 -13.59 4.98
N ARG A 68 3.17 -12.73 4.65
CA ARG A 68 3.00 -11.27 4.76
C ARG A 68 1.94 -10.77 3.78
N GLY A 69 0.79 -10.29 4.30
CA GLY A 69 -0.26 -9.63 3.52
C GLY A 69 0.11 -8.20 3.11
N TYR A 70 -0.23 -7.75 1.91
CA TYR A 70 0.02 -6.39 1.37
C TYR A 70 -1.11 -5.96 0.41
N PRO A 71 -1.30 -4.65 0.14
CA PRO A 71 -0.59 -3.49 0.68
C PRO A 71 -1.02 -3.13 2.13
N GLU A 72 -0.24 -2.30 2.82
CA GLU A 72 -0.64 -1.71 4.11
C GLU A 72 -1.66 -0.59 3.96
N ILE A 73 -1.48 0.23 2.93
CA ILE A 73 -2.29 1.42 2.68
C ILE A 73 -2.56 1.55 1.18
N ALA A 74 -3.65 2.19 0.81
CA ALA A 74 -3.94 2.55 -0.57
C ALA A 74 -4.39 4.01 -0.64
N ILE A 75 -4.02 4.69 -1.72
CA ILE A 75 -4.42 6.07 -1.99
C ILE A 75 -4.62 6.27 -3.49
N GLN A 76 -5.27 7.38 -3.85
CA GLN A 76 -5.53 7.77 -5.23
C GLN A 76 -4.29 7.61 -6.10
N GLY A 77 -4.41 6.78 -7.12
CA GLY A 77 -3.32 6.47 -8.05
C GLY A 77 -3.76 6.44 -9.50
N TRP A 78 -4.95 6.96 -9.80
CA TRP A 78 -5.53 6.92 -11.14
C TRP A 78 -6.01 8.30 -11.60
N GLY A 79 -6.02 8.53 -12.91
CA GLY A 79 -6.50 9.77 -13.50
C GLY A 79 -5.50 10.92 -13.41
N LEU A 80 -4.20 10.61 -13.27
CA LEU A 80 -3.15 11.60 -13.03
C LEU A 80 -2.38 11.90 -14.31
N PRO A 81 -2.45 13.14 -14.85
CA PRO A 81 -1.59 13.55 -15.95
C PRO A 81 -0.17 13.79 -15.45
N TYR A 82 0.82 13.66 -16.34
CA TYR A 82 2.21 13.90 -16.00
C TYR A 82 2.95 14.50 -17.19
N VAL A 83 4.07 15.18 -16.92
CA VAL A 83 4.94 15.75 -17.95
C VAL A 83 6.24 14.97 -17.98
N ASN A 84 6.66 14.52 -19.17
CA ASN A 84 7.92 13.85 -19.38
C ASN A 84 8.60 14.42 -20.62
N GLY A 85 9.87 14.84 -20.52
CA GLY A 85 10.60 15.46 -21.63
C GLY A 85 9.94 16.73 -22.19
N GLY A 86 9.22 17.48 -21.36
CA GLY A 86 8.45 18.67 -21.78
C GLY A 86 7.11 18.36 -22.46
N ILE A 87 6.73 17.09 -22.58
CA ILE A 87 5.47 16.65 -23.20
C ILE A 87 4.48 16.28 -22.10
N THR A 88 3.27 16.83 -22.15
CA THR A 88 2.16 16.43 -21.29
C THR A 88 1.55 15.14 -21.79
N HIS A 89 1.58 14.10 -20.96
CA HIS A 89 0.92 12.83 -21.21
C HIS A 89 -0.49 12.82 -20.61
N PRO A 90 -1.44 12.11 -21.25
CA PRO A 90 -2.79 11.97 -20.74
C PRO A 90 -2.80 11.27 -19.38
N ALA A 91 -3.89 11.48 -18.65
CA ALA A 91 -4.14 10.88 -17.35
C ALA A 91 -3.98 9.36 -17.40
N THR A 92 -3.09 8.82 -16.56
CA THR A 92 -2.88 7.38 -16.38
C THR A 92 -2.93 7.02 -14.89
N GLY A 93 -2.53 5.80 -14.53
CA GLY A 93 -2.50 5.40 -13.13
C GLY A 93 -1.64 4.19 -12.83
N GLY A 94 -1.67 3.79 -11.56
CA GLY A 94 -0.93 2.68 -11.00
C GLY A 94 -0.31 3.03 -9.67
N THR A 95 0.25 2.02 -9.01
CA THR A 95 0.89 2.19 -7.70
C THR A 95 2.15 3.07 -7.75
N SER A 96 2.74 3.26 -8.95
CA SER A 96 3.82 4.22 -9.20
C SER A 96 3.41 5.68 -8.98
N PHE A 97 2.11 5.99 -9.06
CA PHE A 97 1.60 7.32 -8.70
C PHE A 97 1.20 7.39 -7.22
N SER A 98 0.52 6.37 -6.71
CA SER A 98 0.07 6.39 -5.31
C SER A 98 1.24 6.37 -4.31
N SER A 99 2.33 5.67 -4.63
CA SER A 99 3.53 5.59 -3.77
C SER A 99 4.17 6.97 -3.49
N PRO A 100 4.55 7.79 -4.51
CA PRO A 100 5.12 9.11 -4.25
C PRO A 100 4.10 10.11 -3.68
N ILE A 101 2.81 9.97 -3.96
CA ILE A 101 1.76 10.78 -3.30
C ILE A 101 1.78 10.50 -1.79
N PHE A 102 1.72 9.23 -1.40
CA PHE A 102 1.78 8.86 0.02
C PHE A 102 3.10 9.29 0.68
N ALA A 103 4.24 9.09 0.01
CA ALA A 103 5.54 9.54 0.51
C ALA A 103 5.57 11.06 0.76
N SER A 104 4.93 11.85 -0.11
CA SER A 104 4.84 13.31 0.04
C SER A 104 4.01 13.71 1.28
N ILE A 105 2.92 12.99 1.56
CA ILE A 105 2.13 13.20 2.79
C ILE A 105 2.97 12.92 4.03
N ILE A 106 3.72 11.81 4.04
CA ILE A 106 4.61 11.45 5.15
C ILE A 106 5.73 12.49 5.33
N ALA A 107 6.28 13.02 4.24
CA ALA A 107 7.27 14.10 4.29
C ALA A 107 6.70 15.36 4.96
N LEU A 108 5.48 15.77 4.63
CA LEU A 108 4.80 16.91 5.26
C LEU A 108 4.52 16.68 6.75
N ILE A 109 4.17 15.45 7.14
CA ILE A 109 3.99 15.11 8.56
C ILE A 109 5.32 15.17 9.30
N ASN A 110 6.38 14.61 8.73
CA ASN A 110 7.72 14.65 9.30
C ASN A 110 8.25 16.08 9.43
N ASP A 111 8.00 16.95 8.46
CA ASP A 111 8.35 18.38 8.53
C ASP A 111 7.72 19.05 9.76
N ARG A 112 6.42 18.82 10.00
CA ARG A 112 5.73 19.33 11.20
C ARG A 112 6.27 18.74 12.50
N LEU A 113 6.62 17.45 12.52
CA LEU A 113 7.21 16.81 13.69
C LEU A 113 8.56 17.42 14.03
N ILE A 114 9.43 17.61 13.03
CA ILE A 114 10.74 18.24 13.19
C ILE A 114 10.58 19.68 13.68
N GLY A 115 9.66 20.46 13.09
CA GLY A 115 9.36 21.83 13.52
C GLY A 115 8.88 21.91 14.97
N ALA A 116 8.27 20.85 15.50
CA ALA A 116 7.85 20.73 16.89
C ALA A 116 8.90 20.07 17.81
N GLY A 117 10.13 19.83 17.32
CA GLY A 117 11.19 19.15 18.08
C GLY A 117 10.93 17.67 18.35
N LYS A 118 10.07 17.03 17.56
CA LYS A 118 9.70 15.61 17.69
C LYS A 118 10.45 14.73 16.69
N PRO A 119 10.67 13.43 16.99
CA PRO A 119 11.23 12.50 16.02
C PRO A 119 10.28 12.29 14.84
N VAL A 120 10.86 11.95 13.67
CA VAL A 120 10.11 11.53 12.47
C VAL A 120 9.44 10.17 12.67
N LEU A 121 8.45 9.86 11.83
CA LEU A 121 7.65 8.64 11.95
C LEU A 121 8.46 7.33 11.79
N GLY A 122 9.49 7.32 10.94
CA GLY A 122 10.30 6.12 10.71
C GLY A 122 9.48 4.98 10.08
N PHE A 123 9.54 3.78 10.68
CA PHE A 123 8.86 2.60 10.15
C PHE A 123 7.35 2.65 10.44
N LEU A 124 6.56 2.86 9.38
CA LEU A 124 5.13 3.17 9.53
C LEU A 124 4.26 1.97 9.91
N ASN A 125 4.64 0.74 9.53
CA ASN A 125 3.75 -0.43 9.67
C ASN A 125 3.51 -0.86 11.14
N VAL A 126 4.30 -0.34 12.08
CA VAL A 126 4.14 -0.62 13.52
C VAL A 126 3.46 0.52 14.27
N ILE A 127 3.24 1.66 13.61
CA ILE A 127 2.56 2.80 14.21
C ILE A 127 1.07 2.45 14.27
N ARG A 128 0.52 2.39 15.47
CA ARG A 128 -0.91 2.16 15.70
C ARG A 128 -1.64 3.49 15.76
N GLU A 129 -2.88 3.48 15.30
CA GLU A 129 -3.89 4.50 15.61
C GLU A 129 -4.14 4.60 17.12
#